data_AF-A0A1D2A4G6-F1
#
_entry.id   AF-A0A1D2A4G6-F1
#
_cell.length_a   1.000
_cell.length_b   1.000
_cell.length_c   1.000
_cell.angle_alpha   90.00
_cell.angle_beta   90.00
_cell.angle_gamma   90.00
#
_symmetry.space_group_name_H-M   'P 1'
#
loop_
_entity.id
_entity.type
_entity.pdbx_description
1 polymer ?
#
loop_
_entity_poly.entity_id
_entity_poly.type
_entity_poly.pdbx_seq_one_letter_code
_entity_poly.pdbx_strand_id
1 'polypeptide(L)'
;MGVKAAPKTSKALKDDILEQKSPAEFFADNRNIAGFDNPGKCLYTTIRELVENALDAAESIHVLPDIDITIEEMSQHALNHMRGISNPDRIDEALYHDFESDAARVKRLQREAKELDRLEKLAAKKGETGDALDGKRRDLEARQAAAQGGRSDKVFYRVTIKDNGAGMAHAQIPDMLGRVLSGTKYGVAQTRGKFGLGAKMALIWSKMSTGLPITIRSARPRSATISYYKLDIDIQKNQPNVHEQKLLDNLDHWHGAELSLIIAGNWQYYRSKVLKYLQLIAVITPYTQFNFKYVAEEEKQSLNIVFARRTDVMASPPKIIKHHPASVDLELIKRLAAASKDATLLAFLSKSFACVSRELSGRILDEMQAGVSADMTPAELGDKQLVRLHQLLHEVKFPDPSGNHLSPAGGT
;
A
#
# COMPACT_ATOMS: atom_id res chain seq x y z
N MET A 1 -21.93 37.46 59.41
CA MET A 1 -20.59 37.51 58.79
C MET A 1 -20.62 36.67 57.53
N GLY A 2 -20.50 37.30 56.37
CA GLY A 2 -20.78 36.70 55.07
C GLY A 2 -19.67 35.75 54.59
N VAL A 3 -20.09 34.61 54.06
CA VAL A 3 -19.25 33.59 53.42
C VAL A 3 -18.67 34.16 52.12
N LYS A 4 -17.34 34.36 52.06
CA LYS A 4 -16.64 34.68 50.80
C LYS A 4 -16.41 33.39 50.02
N ALA A 5 -17.13 33.22 48.92
CA ALA A 5 -16.87 32.16 47.94
C ALA A 5 -15.55 32.43 47.20
N ALA A 6 -14.72 31.39 47.04
CA ALA A 6 -13.50 31.45 46.25
C ALA A 6 -13.83 31.67 44.75
N PRO A 7 -12.97 32.38 43.99
CA PRO A 7 -13.23 32.65 42.58
C PRO A 7 -13.08 31.34 41.80
N LYS A 8 -14.12 31.00 41.02
CA LYS A 8 -14.08 29.90 40.05
C LYS A 8 -13.00 30.24 39.02
N THR A 9 -11.96 29.43 38.95
CA THR A 9 -10.95 29.46 37.88
C THR A 9 -11.65 29.35 36.54
N SER A 10 -11.57 30.40 35.73
CA SER A 10 -12.03 30.38 34.35
C SER A 10 -11.28 29.27 33.61
N LYS A 11 -12.03 28.32 33.05
CA LYS A 11 -11.52 27.36 32.08
C LYS A 11 -11.01 28.18 30.90
N ALA A 12 -9.68 28.29 30.75
CA ALA A 12 -9.09 28.89 29.56
C ALA A 12 -9.65 28.14 28.34
N LEU A 13 -10.28 28.88 27.43
CA LEU A 13 -10.64 28.38 26.11
C LEU A 13 -9.33 27.95 25.45
N LYS A 14 -9.23 26.69 25.03
CA LYS A 14 -8.11 26.26 24.19
C LYS A 14 -8.17 27.11 22.94
N ASP A 15 -7.13 27.89 22.67
CA ASP A 15 -6.97 28.54 21.37
C ASP A 15 -7.02 27.44 20.30
N ASP A 16 -8.03 27.49 19.43
CA ASP A 16 -8.14 26.61 18.28
C ASP A 16 -7.03 26.96 17.29
N ILE A 17 -5.84 26.37 17.50
CA ILE A 17 -4.71 26.47 16.58
C ILE A 17 -5.05 25.63 15.36
N LEU A 18 -5.11 26.26 14.19
CA LEU A 18 -5.26 25.58 12.91
C LEU A 18 -3.99 24.77 12.61
N GLU A 19 -4.09 23.44 12.64
CA GLU A 19 -3.02 22.52 12.25
C GLU A 19 -3.27 21.97 10.84
N GLN A 20 -2.25 22.00 9.99
CA GLN A 20 -2.27 21.39 8.65
C GLN A 20 -1.46 20.10 8.67
N LYS A 21 -2.00 19.04 8.06
CA LYS A 21 -1.33 17.74 7.96
C LYS A 21 -0.89 17.47 6.53
N SER A 22 0.29 16.87 6.40
CA SER A 22 0.78 16.40 5.10
C SER A 22 -0.02 15.18 4.61
N PRO A 23 0.01 14.84 3.31
CA PRO A 23 -0.59 13.58 2.83
C PRO A 23 -0.04 12.34 3.55
N ALA A 24 1.27 12.29 3.79
CA ALA A 24 1.90 11.17 4.49
C ALA A 24 1.42 11.08 5.94
N GLU A 25 1.28 12.22 6.62
CA GLU A 25 0.75 12.30 7.99
C GLU A 25 -0.72 11.89 8.06
N PHE A 26 -1.55 12.36 7.13
CA PHE A 26 -2.94 11.94 7.03
C PHE A 26 -3.05 10.41 6.95
N PHE A 27 -2.24 9.75 6.11
CA PHE A 27 -2.28 8.30 5.97
C PHE A 27 -1.63 7.55 7.15
N ALA A 28 -0.63 8.15 7.82
CA ALA A 28 -0.04 7.63 9.06
C ALA A 28 -1.06 7.58 10.22
N ASP A 29 -1.96 8.56 10.27
CA ASP A 29 -3.04 8.64 11.25
C ASP A 29 -4.25 7.77 10.87
N ASN A 30 -4.56 7.69 9.58
CA ASN A 30 -5.76 7.00 9.05
C ASN A 30 -5.43 5.65 8.40
N ARG A 31 -4.85 4.74 9.19
CA ARG A 31 -4.28 3.47 8.71
C ARG A 31 -5.28 2.52 8.08
N ASN A 32 -6.51 2.57 8.59
CA ASN A 32 -7.64 1.77 8.13
C ASN A 32 -8.02 2.06 6.67
N ILE A 33 -7.86 3.31 6.20
CA ILE A 33 -8.20 3.72 4.83
C ILE A 33 -7.40 2.92 3.80
N ALA A 34 -6.13 2.63 4.10
CA ALA A 34 -5.24 1.89 3.23
C ALA A 34 -5.18 0.38 3.55
N GLY A 35 -5.99 -0.11 4.49
CA GLY A 35 -6.01 -1.52 4.88
C GLY A 35 -4.85 -1.96 5.78
N PHE A 36 -4.28 -1.04 6.57
CA PHE A 36 -3.19 -1.29 7.52
C PHE A 36 -3.63 -1.07 8.98
N ASP A 37 -4.82 -1.55 9.31
CA ASP A 37 -5.45 -1.39 10.63
C ASP A 37 -4.84 -2.30 11.71
N ASN A 38 -4.37 -3.49 11.34
CA ASN A 38 -3.78 -4.46 12.25
C ASN A 38 -2.49 -5.08 11.67
N PRO A 39 -1.50 -5.46 12.51
CA PRO A 39 -0.20 -5.93 12.05
C PRO A 39 -0.27 -7.07 11.04
N GLY A 40 -1.14 -8.06 11.28
CA GLY A 40 -1.27 -9.18 10.36
C GLY A 40 -1.80 -8.78 8.99
N LYS A 41 -2.79 -7.89 8.94
CA LYS A 41 -3.31 -7.32 7.69
C LYS A 41 -2.25 -6.48 7.00
N CYS A 42 -1.43 -5.74 7.76
CA CYS A 42 -0.31 -4.97 7.20
C CYS A 42 0.66 -5.85 6.41
N LEU A 43 1.02 -7.02 6.94
CA LEU A 43 1.87 -7.99 6.24
C LEU A 43 1.24 -8.44 4.93
N TYR A 44 -0.02 -8.91 4.98
CA TYR A 44 -0.77 -9.35 3.81
C TYR A 44 -0.92 -8.24 2.76
N THR A 45 -1.33 -7.03 3.16
CA THR A 45 -1.52 -5.89 2.28
C THR A 45 -0.19 -5.48 1.65
N THR A 46 0.92 -5.47 2.40
CA THR A 46 2.25 -5.19 1.85
C THR A 46 2.61 -6.15 0.72
N ILE A 47 2.44 -7.45 0.94
CA ILE A 47 2.73 -8.47 -0.07
C ILE A 47 1.86 -8.23 -1.30
N ARG A 48 0.55 -8.04 -1.12
CA ARG A 48 -0.39 -7.79 -2.22
C ARG A 48 0.03 -6.58 -3.06
N GLU A 49 0.26 -5.43 -2.42
CA GLU A 49 0.57 -4.18 -3.12
C GLU A 49 1.92 -4.26 -3.86
N LEU A 50 2.93 -4.92 -3.28
CA LEU A 50 4.22 -5.08 -3.93
C LEU A 50 4.18 -6.10 -5.09
N VAL A 51 3.43 -7.21 -4.94
CA VAL A 51 3.21 -8.19 -6.02
C VAL A 51 2.45 -7.57 -7.20
N GLU A 52 1.41 -6.78 -6.92
CA GLU A 52 0.65 -6.10 -7.97
C GLU A 52 1.51 -5.08 -8.74
N ASN A 53 2.39 -4.36 -8.04
CA ASN A 53 3.33 -3.44 -8.70
C ASN A 53 4.39 -4.18 -9.52
N ALA A 54 4.89 -5.32 -9.05
CA ALA A 54 5.82 -6.18 -9.79
C ALA A 54 5.20 -6.70 -11.09
N LEU A 55 3.95 -7.18 -11.03
CA LEU A 55 3.17 -7.59 -12.20
C LEU A 55 3.00 -6.44 -13.20
N ASP A 56 2.50 -5.30 -12.73
CA ASP A 56 2.32 -4.11 -13.58
C ASP A 56 3.65 -3.67 -14.23
N ALA A 57 4.77 -3.77 -13.51
CA ALA A 57 6.09 -3.39 -14.02
C ALA A 57 6.59 -4.31 -15.14
N ALA A 58 6.40 -5.63 -15.03
CA ALA A 58 6.78 -6.58 -16.08
C ALA A 58 5.85 -6.51 -17.29
N GLU A 59 4.54 -6.43 -17.07
CA GLU A 59 3.55 -6.31 -18.15
C GLU A 59 3.72 -5.02 -18.95
N SER A 60 4.14 -3.92 -18.32
CA SER A 60 4.35 -2.62 -18.99
C SER A 60 5.43 -2.65 -20.08
N ILE A 61 6.38 -3.58 -20.01
CA ILE A 61 7.44 -3.78 -21.00
C ILE A 61 7.28 -5.07 -21.78
N HIS A 62 6.11 -5.72 -21.68
CA HIS A 62 5.80 -6.98 -22.34
C HIS A 62 6.77 -8.13 -22.03
N VAL A 63 7.29 -8.17 -20.80
CA VAL A 63 8.11 -9.29 -20.33
C VAL A 63 7.23 -10.23 -19.50
N LEU A 64 7.37 -11.54 -19.73
CA LEU A 64 6.67 -12.55 -18.95
C LEU A 64 7.15 -12.47 -17.49
N PRO A 65 6.27 -12.16 -16.52
CA PRO A 65 6.71 -11.86 -15.17
C PRO A 65 7.33 -13.08 -14.49
N ASP A 66 8.44 -12.85 -13.80
CA ASP A 66 9.11 -13.78 -12.88
C ASP A 66 9.33 -13.01 -11.58
N ILE A 67 8.61 -13.41 -10.52
CA ILE A 67 8.49 -12.65 -9.29
C ILE A 67 8.91 -13.52 -8.12
N ASP A 68 10.02 -13.14 -7.48
CA ASP A 68 10.49 -13.74 -6.24
C ASP A 68 9.87 -13.02 -5.05
N ILE A 69 9.24 -13.77 -4.15
CA ILE A 69 8.58 -13.25 -2.94
C ILE A 69 9.19 -13.97 -1.75
N THR A 70 9.97 -13.25 -0.95
CA THR A 70 10.60 -13.79 0.26
C THR A 70 10.04 -13.10 1.49
N ILE A 71 9.61 -13.89 2.48
CA ILE A 71 9.21 -13.43 3.81
C ILE A 71 10.13 -14.09 4.82
N GLU A 72 10.88 -13.29 5.58
CA GLU A 72 11.81 -13.78 6.59
C GLU A 72 11.35 -13.33 7.97
N GLU A 73 11.19 -14.28 8.88
CA GLU A 73 10.89 -14.00 10.29
C GLU A 73 12.11 -13.38 10.98
N MET A 74 11.88 -12.27 11.67
CA MET A 74 12.94 -11.49 12.31
C MET A 74 12.83 -11.65 13.83
N SER A 75 13.91 -12.14 14.46
CA SER A 75 14.00 -12.14 15.92
C SER A 75 14.08 -10.71 16.47
N GLN A 76 13.58 -10.51 17.69
CA GLN A 76 13.65 -9.21 18.37
C GLN A 76 15.10 -8.74 18.54
N HIS A 77 16.03 -9.66 18.77
CA HIS A 77 17.46 -9.37 18.86
C HIS A 77 18.02 -8.83 17.53
N ALA A 78 17.72 -9.50 16.41
CA ALA A 78 18.15 -9.05 15.09
C ALA A 78 17.58 -7.65 14.75
N LEU A 79 16.32 -7.40 15.11
CA LEU A 79 15.71 -6.09 14.93
C LEU A 79 16.38 -5.01 15.78
N ASN A 80 16.64 -5.30 17.06
CA ASN A 80 17.29 -4.35 17.98
C ASN A 80 18.71 -4.01 17.53
N HIS A 81 19.45 -5.00 17.04
CA HIS A 81 20.76 -4.78 16.44
C HIS A 81 20.68 -3.86 15.22
N MET A 82 19.73 -4.09 14.30
CA MET A 82 19.51 -3.20 13.14
C MET A 82 19.12 -1.76 13.54
N ARG A 83 18.48 -1.59 14.69
CA ARG A 83 18.14 -0.28 15.27
C ARG A 83 19.32 0.40 15.98
N GLY A 84 20.46 -0.27 16.11
CA GLY A 84 21.65 0.25 16.80
C GLY A 84 21.56 0.18 18.33
N ILE A 85 20.70 -0.68 18.89
CA ILE A 85 20.58 -0.86 20.35
C ILE A 85 21.76 -1.72 20.83
N SER A 86 22.66 -1.12 21.61
CA SER A 86 23.95 -1.71 21.97
C SER A 86 23.88 -2.71 23.14
N ASN A 87 22.81 -2.67 23.95
CA ASN A 87 22.64 -3.55 25.11
C ASN A 87 21.16 -3.93 25.30
N PRO A 88 20.61 -4.81 24.44
CA PRO A 88 19.18 -5.15 24.46
C PRO A 88 18.75 -5.95 25.70
N ASP A 89 19.68 -6.61 26.39
CA ASP A 89 19.39 -7.50 27.51
C ASP A 89 19.41 -6.78 28.87
N ARG A 90 19.83 -5.50 28.92
CA ARG A 90 19.77 -4.69 30.13
C ARG A 90 18.32 -4.29 30.42
N ILE A 91 17.74 -4.90 31.45
CA ILE A 91 16.41 -4.55 31.95
C ILE A 91 16.56 -3.87 33.31
N ASP A 92 16.06 -2.64 33.42
CA ASP A 92 15.89 -1.96 34.69
C ASP A 92 14.47 -2.24 35.20
N GLU A 93 14.35 -3.24 36.07
CA GLU A 93 13.07 -3.76 36.56
C GLU A 93 12.21 -2.68 37.23
N ALA A 94 12.84 -1.66 37.82
CA ALA A 94 12.14 -0.58 38.54
C ALA A 94 11.36 0.36 37.61
N LEU A 95 11.66 0.39 36.30
CA LEU A 95 10.96 1.20 35.31
C LEU A 95 9.64 0.58 34.83
N TYR A 96 9.38 -0.69 35.16
CA TYR A 96 8.27 -1.47 34.64
C TYR A 96 7.33 -1.90 35.76
N HIS A 97 6.14 -1.28 35.81
CA HIS A 97 5.13 -1.56 36.83
C HIS A 97 4.53 -2.98 36.75
N ASP A 98 4.73 -3.66 35.63
CA ASP A 98 4.21 -4.98 35.27
C ASP A 98 5.31 -6.01 35.01
N PHE A 99 6.56 -5.74 35.42
CA PHE A 99 7.67 -6.67 35.19
C PHE A 99 7.46 -7.99 35.91
N GLU A 100 7.25 -9.04 35.12
CA GLU A 100 7.24 -10.42 35.58
C GLU A 100 8.59 -11.05 35.24
N SER A 101 9.42 -11.34 36.24
CA SER A 101 10.66 -12.09 36.04
C SER A 101 10.39 -13.44 35.35
N ASP A 102 11.35 -13.98 34.60
CA ASP A 102 11.20 -15.28 33.93
C ASP A 102 10.78 -16.40 34.90
N ALA A 103 11.30 -16.36 36.13
CA ALA A 103 10.91 -17.28 37.19
C ALA A 103 9.44 -17.12 37.62
N ALA A 104 8.94 -15.88 37.70
CA ALA A 104 7.54 -15.61 37.98
C ALA A 104 6.64 -16.03 36.80
N ARG A 105 7.08 -15.79 35.56
CA ARG A 105 6.39 -16.20 34.33
C ARG A 105 6.23 -17.72 34.24
N VAL A 106 7.31 -18.46 34.47
CA VAL A 106 7.28 -19.94 34.51
C VAL A 106 6.33 -20.44 35.61
N LYS A 107 6.37 -19.83 36.80
CA LYS A 107 5.50 -20.21 37.92
C LYS A 107 4.02 -19.93 37.64
N ARG A 108 3.71 -18.83 36.94
CA ARG A 108 2.35 -18.50 36.50
C ARG A 108 1.87 -19.46 35.43
N LEU A 109 2.66 -19.74 34.39
CA LEU A 109 2.32 -20.70 33.33
C LEU A 109 2.06 -22.11 33.89
N GLN A 110 2.84 -22.54 34.88
CA GLN A 110 2.60 -23.80 35.58
C GLN A 110 1.31 -23.79 36.41
N ARG A 111 0.93 -22.65 37.00
CA ARG A 111 -0.32 -22.50 37.74
C ARG A 111 -1.53 -22.52 36.81
N GLU A 112 -1.42 -21.83 35.68
CA GLU A 112 -2.43 -21.79 34.62
C GLU A 112 -2.66 -23.19 34.01
N ALA A 113 -1.58 -23.93 33.71
CA ALA A 113 -1.67 -25.31 33.21
C ALA A 113 -2.35 -26.26 34.22
N LYS A 114 -2.06 -26.12 35.51
CA LYS A 114 -2.72 -26.90 36.58
C LYS A 114 -4.19 -26.54 36.74
N GLU A 115 -4.55 -25.28 36.54
CA GLU A 115 -5.93 -24.82 36.60
C GLU A 115 -6.75 -25.34 35.42
N LEU A 116 -6.18 -25.34 34.21
CA LEU A 116 -6.77 -25.97 33.03
C LEU A 116 -7.01 -27.48 33.25
N ASP A 117 -5.99 -28.22 33.68
CA ASP A 117 -6.11 -29.66 33.96
C ASP A 117 -7.16 -29.97 35.04
N ARG A 118 -7.28 -29.11 36.07
CA ARG A 118 -8.32 -29.24 37.09
C ARG A 118 -9.72 -29.00 36.53
N LEU A 119 -9.89 -28.01 35.65
CA LEU A 119 -11.16 -27.73 35.00
C LEU A 119 -11.58 -28.85 34.06
N GLU A 120 -10.65 -29.42 33.28
CA GLU A 120 -10.89 -30.59 32.42
C GLU A 120 -11.35 -31.80 33.24
N LYS A 121 -10.69 -32.11 34.35
CA LYS A 121 -11.07 -33.21 35.26
C LYS A 121 -12.44 -33.01 35.91
N LEU A 122 -12.79 -31.78 36.27
CA LEU A 122 -14.09 -31.45 36.85
C LEU A 122 -15.23 -31.56 35.84
N ALA A 123 -15.00 -31.15 34.60
CA ALA A 123 -15.96 -31.28 33.51
C ALA A 123 -16.17 -32.75 33.10
N ALA A 124 -15.09 -33.54 33.04
CA ALA A 124 -15.17 -34.99 32.80
C ALA A 124 -15.98 -35.72 33.89
N LYS A 125 -15.86 -35.30 35.17
CA LYS A 125 -16.67 -35.84 36.27
C LYS A 125 -18.14 -35.43 36.24
N LYS A 126 -18.48 -34.30 35.62
CA LYS A 126 -19.86 -33.77 35.55
C LYS A 126 -20.61 -34.17 34.27
N GLY A 127 -19.97 -34.87 33.33
CA GLY A 127 -20.61 -35.29 32.08
C GLY A 127 -21.06 -34.12 31.22
N GLU A 128 -20.36 -32.98 31.28
CA GLU A 128 -20.66 -31.80 30.47
C GLU A 128 -20.32 -32.06 28.99
N THR A 129 -21.15 -31.59 28.05
CA THR A 129 -20.95 -31.75 26.61
C THR A 129 -19.74 -30.94 26.10
N GLY A 130 -19.09 -31.39 25.02
CA GLY A 130 -17.88 -30.77 24.47
C GLY A 130 -17.98 -29.26 24.20
N ASP A 131 -19.16 -28.77 23.82
CA ASP A 131 -19.40 -27.34 23.55
C ASP A 131 -19.33 -26.46 24.82
N ALA A 132 -19.75 -26.97 25.99
CA ALA A 132 -19.69 -26.22 27.24
C ALA A 132 -18.25 -26.10 27.77
N LEU A 133 -17.43 -27.12 27.51
CA LEU A 133 -16.00 -27.14 27.79
C LEU A 133 -15.24 -26.17 26.88
N ASP A 134 -15.55 -26.15 25.59
CA ASP A 134 -14.97 -25.22 24.62
C ASP A 134 -15.30 -23.76 24.92
N GLY A 135 -16.51 -23.47 25.40
CA GLY A 135 -16.89 -22.13 25.85
C GLY A 135 -16.09 -21.67 27.08
N LYS A 136 -15.98 -22.51 28.10
CA LYS A 136 -15.18 -22.22 29.32
C LYS A 136 -13.69 -22.07 29.00
N ARG A 137 -13.17 -22.86 28.06
CA ARG A 137 -11.78 -22.76 27.58
C ARG A 137 -11.53 -21.44 26.88
N ARG A 138 -12.42 -21.02 25.98
CA ARG A 138 -12.36 -19.72 25.31
C ARG A 138 -12.46 -18.54 26.28
N ASP A 139 -13.31 -18.63 27.32
CA ASP A 139 -13.43 -17.59 28.34
C ASP A 139 -12.19 -17.49 29.23
N LEU A 140 -11.55 -18.62 29.56
CA LEU A 140 -10.29 -18.64 30.32
C LEU A 140 -9.14 -18.08 29.47
N GLU A 141 -9.04 -18.51 28.21
CA GLU A 141 -8.08 -18.00 27.23
C GLU A 141 -8.28 -16.49 26.97
N ALA A 142 -9.54 -16.01 26.91
CA ALA A 142 -9.86 -14.60 26.76
C ALA A 142 -9.51 -13.76 28.01
N ARG A 143 -9.75 -14.28 29.21
CA ARG A 143 -9.33 -13.63 30.47
C ARG A 143 -7.82 -13.60 30.63
N GLN A 144 -7.13 -14.66 30.19
CA GLN A 144 -5.67 -14.73 30.16
C GLN A 144 -5.08 -13.76 29.11
N ALA A 145 -5.67 -13.67 27.92
CA ALA A 145 -5.31 -12.70 26.89
C ALA A 145 -5.56 -11.25 27.34
N ALA A 146 -6.63 -11.00 28.10
CA ALA A 146 -6.90 -9.68 28.70
C ALA A 146 -5.92 -9.30 29.81
N ALA A 147 -5.40 -10.29 30.56
CA ALA A 147 -4.35 -10.10 31.57
C ALA A 147 -2.95 -9.91 30.95
N GLN A 148 -2.73 -10.37 29.72
CA GLN A 148 -1.50 -10.19 28.92
C GLN A 148 -1.35 -8.80 28.27
N GLY A 149 -2.12 -7.79 28.70
CA GLY A 149 -2.09 -6.42 28.15
C GLY A 149 -0.74 -5.69 28.20
N GLY A 150 0.31 -6.27 28.79
CA GLY A 150 1.69 -5.80 28.74
C GLY A 150 2.53 -6.66 27.79
N ARG A 151 2.92 -6.09 26.64
CA ARG A 151 3.75 -6.70 25.57
C ARG A 151 3.15 -7.95 24.91
N SER A 152 2.28 -7.74 23.91
CA SER A 152 2.28 -8.67 22.78
C SER A 152 3.63 -8.55 22.08
N ASP A 153 4.43 -9.62 22.06
CA ASP A 153 5.65 -9.69 21.26
C ASP A 153 5.25 -9.52 19.79
N LYS A 154 5.36 -8.29 19.29
CA LYS A 154 5.13 -8.00 17.89
C LYS A 154 6.20 -8.76 17.11
N VAL A 155 5.78 -9.75 16.34
CA VAL A 155 6.68 -10.45 15.43
C VAL A 155 6.91 -9.57 14.21
N PHE A 156 8.16 -9.47 13.78
CA PHE A 156 8.56 -8.67 12.64
C PHE A 156 8.97 -9.58 11.50
N TYR A 157 8.71 -9.13 10.27
CA TYR A 157 9.04 -9.88 9.07
C TYR A 157 9.74 -8.96 8.08
N ARG A 158 10.83 -9.44 7.49
CA ARG A 158 11.40 -8.83 6.29
C ARG A 158 10.65 -9.36 5.09
N VAL A 159 10.04 -8.46 4.33
CA VAL A 159 9.37 -8.77 3.07
C VAL A 159 10.26 -8.25 1.96
N THR A 160 10.70 -9.16 1.09
CA THR A 160 11.50 -8.85 -0.09
C THR A 160 10.76 -9.33 -1.32
N ILE A 161 10.49 -8.43 -2.26
CA ILE A 161 9.89 -8.77 -3.56
C ILE A 161 10.82 -8.29 -4.66
N LYS A 162 11.17 -9.20 -5.56
CA LYS A 162 12.03 -8.96 -6.70
C LYS A 162 11.30 -9.36 -7.97
N ASP A 163 11.37 -8.50 -8.98
CA ASP A 163 10.76 -8.72 -10.29
C ASP A 163 11.77 -8.60 -11.43
N ASN A 164 11.33 -8.97 -12.62
CA ASN A 164 12.03 -8.79 -13.90
C ASN A 164 11.37 -7.67 -14.75
N GLY A 165 10.83 -6.64 -14.13
CA GLY A 165 10.03 -5.61 -14.80
C GLY A 165 10.82 -4.47 -15.44
N ALA A 166 10.13 -3.36 -15.69
CA ALA A 166 10.70 -2.14 -16.27
C ALA A 166 11.79 -1.47 -15.43
N GLY A 167 11.81 -1.76 -14.11
CA GLY A 167 12.64 -1.04 -13.15
C GLY A 167 12.31 0.45 -13.06
N MET A 168 13.13 1.17 -12.30
CA MET A 168 12.97 2.58 -11.99
C MET A 168 14.21 3.36 -12.41
N ALA A 169 14.00 4.62 -12.80
CA ALA A 169 15.09 5.53 -13.06
C ALA A 169 15.80 5.91 -11.76
N HIS A 170 17.14 5.83 -11.72
CA HIS A 170 17.96 6.15 -10.53
C HIS A 170 17.48 7.42 -9.81
N ALA A 171 17.42 8.53 -10.54
CA ALA A 171 17.03 9.84 -10.01
C ALA A 171 15.56 9.95 -9.57
N GLN A 172 14.67 9.07 -10.03
CA GLN A 172 13.24 9.11 -9.71
C GLN A 172 12.86 8.20 -8.53
N ILE A 173 13.71 7.23 -8.16
CA ILE A 173 13.43 6.27 -7.08
C ILE A 173 12.99 6.97 -5.78
N PRO A 174 13.67 8.04 -5.30
CA PRO A 174 13.28 8.70 -4.06
C PRO A 174 11.85 9.25 -4.12
N ASP A 175 11.49 9.99 -5.17
CA ASP A 175 10.15 10.59 -5.27
C ASP A 175 9.06 9.54 -5.59
N MET A 176 9.39 8.47 -6.32
CA MET A 176 8.44 7.40 -6.64
C MET A 176 7.99 6.61 -5.40
N LEU A 177 8.85 6.48 -4.39
CA LEU A 177 8.60 5.68 -3.19
C LEU A 177 8.40 6.50 -1.91
N GLY A 178 9.16 7.59 -1.73
CA GLY A 178 9.18 8.39 -0.51
C GLY A 178 8.30 9.65 -0.53
N ARG A 179 7.51 9.88 -1.58
CA ARG A 179 6.53 10.99 -1.65
C ARG A 179 5.12 10.45 -1.85
N VAL A 180 4.24 10.62 -0.88
CA VAL A 180 2.85 10.14 -0.93
C VAL A 180 2.03 10.95 -1.92
N LEU A 181 1.08 10.27 -2.60
CA LEU A 181 0.31 10.81 -3.73
C LEU A 181 1.20 11.31 -4.88
N SER A 182 2.34 10.66 -5.10
CA SER A 182 3.12 10.73 -6.34
C SER A 182 2.96 9.42 -7.13
N GLY A 183 3.09 9.46 -8.45
CA GLY A 183 3.02 8.24 -9.24
C GLY A 183 3.14 8.49 -10.74
N THR A 184 3.25 7.40 -11.49
CA THR A 184 3.27 7.43 -12.95
C THR A 184 1.91 7.05 -13.56
N LYS A 185 0.91 6.72 -12.72
CA LYS A 185 -0.40 6.15 -13.09
C LYS A 185 -1.52 7.20 -13.24
N TYR A 186 -1.22 8.48 -13.56
CA TYR A 186 -2.22 9.55 -13.64
C TYR A 186 -3.05 9.61 -14.94
N GLY A 187 -2.97 8.58 -15.79
CA GLY A 187 -3.76 8.47 -17.02
C GLY A 187 -5.02 7.64 -16.85
N VAL A 188 -5.95 7.73 -17.81
CA VAL A 188 -7.10 6.81 -17.88
C VAL A 188 -6.64 5.52 -18.54
N ALA A 189 -6.26 4.55 -17.72
CA ALA A 189 -5.93 3.20 -18.15
C ALA A 189 -6.39 2.20 -17.09
N GLN A 190 -6.69 0.98 -17.51
CA GLN A 190 -6.91 -0.11 -16.55
C GLN A 190 -5.58 -0.43 -15.87
N THR A 191 -5.57 -0.40 -14.54
CA THR A 191 -4.41 -0.73 -13.70
C THR A 191 -4.88 -1.48 -12.46
N ARG A 192 -4.06 -2.37 -11.89
CA ARG A 192 -4.41 -3.09 -10.64
C ARG A 192 -4.59 -2.13 -9.46
N GLY A 193 -3.67 -1.16 -9.32
CA GLY A 193 -3.71 -0.15 -8.25
C GLY A 193 -4.09 1.25 -8.76
N LYS A 194 -5.12 1.87 -8.15
CA LYS A 194 -5.71 3.15 -8.60
C LYS A 194 -4.95 4.42 -8.18
N PHE A 195 -4.25 4.40 -7.03
CA PHE A 195 -3.71 5.64 -6.41
C PHE A 195 -2.18 5.70 -6.36
N GLY A 196 -1.47 4.66 -6.83
CA GLY A 196 -0.01 4.57 -6.67
C GLY A 196 0.45 4.60 -5.20
N LEU A 197 -0.46 4.29 -4.28
CA LEU A 197 -0.31 4.52 -2.85
C LEU A 197 0.23 3.28 -2.11
N GLY A 198 -0.06 2.07 -2.57
CA GLY A 198 0.20 0.82 -1.87
C GLY A 198 1.62 0.64 -1.34
N ALA A 199 2.63 0.69 -2.21
CA ALA A 199 4.04 0.54 -1.82
C ALA A 199 4.50 1.64 -0.85
N LYS A 200 3.98 2.86 -1.01
CA LYS A 200 4.29 4.00 -0.13
C LYS A 200 3.68 3.80 1.25
N MET A 201 2.48 3.23 1.32
CA MET A 201 1.87 2.86 2.60
C MET A 201 2.70 1.80 3.30
N ALA A 202 3.12 0.74 2.60
CA ALA A 202 4.00 -0.26 3.19
C ALA A 202 5.29 0.36 3.76
N LEU A 203 5.84 1.37 3.09
CA LEU A 203 7.00 2.15 3.55
C LEU A 203 6.68 2.97 4.82
N ILE A 204 5.58 3.72 4.83
CA ILE A 204 5.12 4.46 6.04
C ILE A 204 4.96 3.51 7.22
N TRP A 205 4.34 2.34 7.02
CA TRP A 205 4.14 1.37 8.10
C TRP A 205 5.40 0.69 8.54
N SER A 206 6.29 0.37 7.61
CA SER A 206 7.63 -0.11 7.95
C SER A 206 8.34 0.90 8.86
N LYS A 207 8.34 2.19 8.48
CA LYS A 207 8.92 3.27 9.31
C LYS A 207 8.23 3.41 10.67
N MET A 208 6.91 3.44 10.71
CA MET A 208 6.17 3.64 11.97
C MET A 208 6.25 2.44 12.92
N SER A 209 6.36 1.22 12.40
CA SER A 209 6.44 0.02 13.22
C SER A 209 7.87 -0.35 13.61
N THR A 210 8.83 -0.16 12.70
CA THR A 210 10.23 -0.58 12.90
C THR A 210 11.20 0.56 13.10
N GLY A 211 10.94 1.73 12.53
CA GLY A 211 11.90 2.84 12.46
C GLY A 211 13.04 2.61 11.45
N LEU A 212 13.03 1.49 10.72
CA LEU A 212 14.09 1.12 9.79
C LEU A 212 13.78 1.61 8.37
N PRO A 213 14.81 2.00 7.60
CA PRO A 213 14.64 2.35 6.20
C PRO A 213 14.45 1.12 5.32
N ILE A 214 13.86 1.33 4.15
CA ILE A 214 13.71 0.29 3.13
C ILE A 214 14.94 0.23 2.25
N THR A 215 15.21 -0.96 1.69
CA THR A 215 16.25 -1.18 0.70
C THR A 215 15.64 -1.40 -0.66
N ILE A 216 16.15 -0.72 -1.68
CA ILE A 216 15.67 -0.80 -3.06
C ILE A 216 16.86 -1.09 -3.96
N ARG A 217 16.70 -2.06 -4.86
CA ARG A 217 17.57 -2.23 -6.03
C ARG A 217 16.72 -2.13 -7.29
N SER A 218 17.21 -1.45 -8.31
CA SER A 218 16.49 -1.40 -9.57
C SER A 218 17.39 -1.12 -10.77
N ALA A 219 17.07 -1.77 -11.88
CA ALA A 219 17.74 -1.57 -13.15
C ALA A 219 16.71 -1.55 -14.28
N ARG A 220 16.88 -0.61 -15.23
CA ARG A 220 16.06 -0.58 -16.45
C ARG A 220 16.61 -1.58 -17.48
N PRO A 221 15.79 -2.08 -18.42
CA PRO A 221 16.27 -2.93 -19.50
C PRO A 221 17.49 -2.35 -20.20
N ARG A 222 18.54 -3.18 -20.39
CA ARG A 222 19.83 -2.80 -20.99
C ARG A 222 20.68 -1.80 -20.17
N SER A 223 20.33 -1.55 -18.91
CA SER A 223 21.16 -0.73 -18.01
C SER A 223 22.45 -1.47 -17.65
N ALA A 224 23.59 -0.80 -17.79
CA ALA A 224 24.89 -1.32 -17.34
C ALA A 224 25.05 -1.26 -15.80
N THR A 225 24.14 -0.58 -15.11
CA THR A 225 24.21 -0.36 -13.66
C THR A 225 22.89 -0.71 -12.95
N ILE A 226 23.00 -1.14 -11.70
CA ILE A 226 21.89 -1.31 -10.75
C ILE A 226 21.90 -0.11 -9.80
N SER A 227 20.77 0.59 -9.70
CA SER A 227 20.55 1.60 -8.67
C SER A 227 20.30 0.92 -7.34
N TYR A 228 21.05 1.29 -6.30
CA TYR A 228 20.82 0.87 -4.92
C TYR A 228 20.44 2.09 -4.08
N TYR A 229 19.37 1.97 -3.31
CA TYR A 229 18.93 3.00 -2.36
C TYR A 229 18.59 2.37 -1.01
N LYS A 230 18.98 3.06 0.06
CA LYS A 230 18.43 2.90 1.39
C LYS A 230 17.74 4.19 1.78
N LEU A 231 16.42 4.19 1.87
CA LEU A 231 15.65 5.41 2.13
C LEU A 231 14.44 5.14 3.02
N ASP A 232 13.94 6.20 3.66
CA ASP A 232 12.64 6.22 4.30
C ASP A 232 11.87 7.50 3.91
N ILE A 233 10.77 7.80 4.60
CA ILE A 233 9.92 8.97 4.35
C ILE A 233 9.89 9.91 5.56
N ASP A 234 10.14 11.19 5.36
CA ASP A 234 9.73 12.23 6.31
C ASP A 234 8.20 12.38 6.24
N ILE A 235 7.50 11.83 7.24
CA ILE A 235 6.04 11.79 7.30
C ILE A 235 5.46 13.21 7.44
N GLN A 236 6.13 14.11 8.16
CA GLN A 236 5.65 15.47 8.35
C GLN A 236 5.82 16.30 7.07
N LYS A 237 6.94 16.14 6.37
CA LYS A 237 7.22 16.92 5.15
C LYS A 237 6.69 16.27 3.86
N ASN A 238 6.25 15.01 3.92
CA ASN A 238 5.91 14.21 2.75
C ASN A 238 7.06 14.18 1.71
N GLN A 239 8.29 13.91 2.18
CA GLN A 239 9.49 13.91 1.35
C GLN A 239 10.33 12.65 1.58
N PRO A 240 11.03 12.16 0.54
CA PRO A 240 11.98 11.07 0.71
C PRO A 240 13.15 11.52 1.58
N ASN A 241 13.62 10.61 2.42
CA ASN A 241 14.80 10.77 3.24
C ASN A 241 15.80 9.66 2.87
N VAL A 242 16.80 10.02 2.07
CA VAL A 242 17.80 9.08 1.52
C VAL A 242 18.96 8.95 2.50
N HIS A 243 19.17 7.73 3.00
CA HIS A 243 20.29 7.39 3.88
C HIS A 243 21.53 6.95 3.10
N GLU A 244 21.32 6.25 1.99
CA GLU A 244 22.39 5.71 1.16
C GLU A 244 21.92 5.62 -0.30
N GLN A 245 22.81 5.97 -1.24
CA GLN A 245 22.59 5.77 -2.67
C GLN A 245 23.88 5.32 -3.35
N LYS A 246 23.76 4.32 -4.24
CA LYS A 246 24.90 3.78 -5.01
C LYS A 246 24.44 3.39 -6.41
N LEU A 247 25.37 3.45 -7.36
CA LEU A 247 25.28 2.77 -8.65
C LEU A 247 26.24 1.58 -8.61
N LEU A 248 25.71 0.38 -8.78
CA LEU A 248 26.45 -0.87 -8.77
C LEU A 248 26.56 -1.39 -10.21
N ASP A 249 27.60 -2.16 -10.52
CA ASP A 249 27.73 -2.79 -11.84
C ASP A 249 26.65 -3.86 -12.06
N ASN A 250 26.10 -3.92 -13.27
CA ASN A 250 25.07 -4.87 -13.66
C ASN A 250 25.64 -5.97 -14.57
N LEU A 251 26.53 -6.78 -14.02
CA LEU A 251 27.25 -7.82 -14.77
C LEU A 251 26.33 -8.90 -15.33
N ASP A 252 25.25 -9.22 -14.61
CA ASP A 252 24.26 -10.24 -15.02
C ASP A 252 23.16 -9.67 -15.94
N HIS A 253 23.25 -8.40 -16.32
CA HIS A 253 22.25 -7.69 -17.13
C HIS A 253 20.81 -7.80 -16.61
N TRP A 254 20.65 -7.92 -15.28
CA TRP A 254 19.33 -7.95 -14.64
C TRP A 254 18.58 -6.64 -14.87
N HIS A 255 17.27 -6.72 -15.03
CA HIS A 255 16.36 -5.57 -15.02
C HIS A 255 15.16 -5.87 -14.16
N GLY A 256 14.56 -4.84 -13.57
CA GLY A 256 13.43 -4.95 -12.64
C GLY A 256 13.62 -4.10 -11.39
N ALA A 257 12.84 -4.42 -10.37
CA ALA A 257 12.95 -3.84 -9.05
C ALA A 257 13.00 -4.93 -7.96
N GLU A 258 13.77 -4.66 -6.92
CA GLU A 258 13.81 -5.45 -5.67
C GLU A 258 13.56 -4.48 -4.52
N LEU A 259 12.46 -4.67 -3.80
CA LEU A 259 12.10 -3.88 -2.62
C LEU A 259 12.15 -4.78 -1.40
N SER A 260 12.91 -4.38 -0.38
CA SER A 260 13.01 -5.06 0.90
C SER A 260 12.69 -4.12 2.05
N LEU A 261 11.70 -4.48 2.87
CA LEU A 261 11.26 -3.70 4.03
C LEU A 261 10.93 -4.61 5.21
N ILE A 262 11.02 -4.09 6.42
CA ILE A 262 10.67 -4.83 7.63
C ILE A 262 9.38 -4.27 8.21
N ILE A 263 8.43 -5.14 8.52
CA ILE A 263 7.11 -4.74 9.04
C ILE A 263 6.66 -5.66 10.16
N ALA A 264 5.96 -5.10 11.14
CA ALA A 264 5.27 -5.90 12.15
C ALA A 264 4.13 -6.70 11.50
N GLY A 265 4.01 -7.99 11.84
CA GLY A 265 3.06 -8.90 11.21
C GLY A 265 2.55 -10.00 12.14
N ASN A 266 1.67 -10.84 11.60
CA ASN A 266 1.24 -12.08 12.23
C ASN A 266 1.13 -13.15 11.14
N TRP A 267 2.24 -13.86 10.88
CA TRP A 267 2.29 -14.89 9.86
C TRP A 267 1.37 -16.06 10.17
N GLN A 268 1.30 -16.50 11.44
CA GLN A 268 0.46 -17.65 11.84
C GLN A 268 -1.00 -17.50 11.39
N TYR A 269 -1.59 -16.32 11.57
CA TYR A 269 -2.98 -16.06 11.20
C TYR A 269 -3.17 -15.68 9.72
N TYR A 270 -2.18 -15.04 9.07
CA TYR A 270 -2.30 -14.56 7.68
C TYR A 270 -1.67 -15.48 6.64
N ARG A 271 -0.91 -16.52 7.02
CA ARG A 271 -0.29 -17.50 6.11
C ARG A 271 -1.28 -18.04 5.10
N SER A 272 -2.42 -18.57 5.56
CA SER A 272 -3.44 -19.14 4.67
C SER A 272 -4.01 -18.10 3.69
N LYS A 273 -4.13 -16.84 4.11
CA LYS A 273 -4.63 -15.74 3.28
C LYS A 273 -3.61 -15.31 2.23
N VAL A 274 -2.33 -15.21 2.61
CA VAL A 274 -1.23 -14.91 1.68
C VAL A 274 -1.13 -16.02 0.62
N LEU A 275 -1.10 -17.29 1.04
CA LEU A 275 -1.04 -18.42 0.12
C LEU A 275 -2.27 -18.48 -0.79
N LYS A 276 -3.47 -18.18 -0.26
CA LYS A 276 -4.69 -18.13 -1.06
C LYS A 276 -4.63 -17.00 -2.10
N TYR A 277 -4.15 -15.82 -1.72
CA TYR A 277 -3.95 -14.72 -2.65
C TYR A 277 -2.97 -15.09 -3.77
N LEU A 278 -1.81 -15.66 -3.43
CA LEU A 278 -0.81 -16.09 -4.42
C LEU A 278 -1.36 -17.17 -5.36
N GLN A 279 -2.18 -18.08 -4.84
CA GLN A 279 -2.87 -19.07 -5.67
C GLN A 279 -3.87 -18.40 -6.63
N LEU A 280 -4.68 -17.45 -6.15
CA LEU A 280 -5.67 -16.77 -6.98
C LEU A 280 -5.02 -15.89 -8.05
N ILE A 281 -3.97 -15.14 -7.71
CA ILE A 281 -3.26 -14.29 -8.67
C ILE A 281 -2.55 -15.14 -9.73
N ALA A 282 -1.96 -16.30 -9.37
CA ALA A 282 -1.36 -17.23 -10.32
C ALA A 282 -2.38 -17.85 -11.29
N VAL A 283 -3.65 -18.02 -10.87
CA VAL A 283 -4.72 -18.49 -11.75
C VAL A 283 -5.11 -17.43 -12.78
N ILE A 284 -5.24 -16.15 -12.37
CA ILE A 284 -5.66 -15.08 -13.28
C ILE A 284 -4.51 -14.48 -14.11
N THR A 285 -3.26 -14.73 -13.72
CA THR A 285 -2.04 -14.37 -14.48
C THR A 285 -1.27 -15.64 -14.85
N PRO A 286 -1.82 -16.52 -15.68
CA PRO A 286 -1.21 -17.82 -15.99
C PRO A 286 0.12 -17.70 -16.73
N TYR A 287 0.48 -16.51 -17.21
CA TYR A 287 1.76 -16.16 -17.81
C TYR A 287 2.84 -15.71 -16.81
N THR A 288 2.55 -15.71 -15.52
CA THR A 288 3.51 -15.34 -14.46
C THR A 288 4.07 -16.57 -13.77
N GLN A 289 5.37 -16.52 -13.44
CA GLN A 289 5.99 -17.41 -12.47
C GLN A 289 6.14 -16.69 -11.13
N PHE A 290 5.68 -17.32 -10.04
CA PHE A 290 5.95 -16.83 -8.68
C PHE A 290 6.79 -17.82 -7.90
N ASN A 291 7.93 -17.35 -7.37
CA ASN A 291 8.78 -18.12 -6.47
C ASN A 291 8.57 -17.59 -5.04
N PHE A 292 7.76 -18.31 -4.26
CA PHE A 292 7.45 -17.92 -2.89
C PHE A 292 8.33 -18.67 -1.88
N LYS A 293 9.00 -17.94 -1.00
CA LYS A 293 9.84 -18.45 0.08
C LYS A 293 9.45 -17.82 1.42
N TYR A 294 9.08 -18.64 2.39
CA TYR A 294 9.00 -18.25 3.80
C TYR A 294 10.22 -18.82 4.53
N VAL A 295 10.97 -17.95 5.20
CA VAL A 295 12.10 -18.32 6.06
C VAL A 295 11.69 -18.08 7.50
N ALA A 296 11.46 -19.17 8.23
CA ALA A 296 11.23 -19.10 9.67
C ALA A 296 12.58 -18.98 10.41
N GLU A 297 12.53 -18.62 11.69
CA GLU A 297 13.70 -18.69 12.57
C GLU A 297 14.24 -20.13 12.68
N GLU A 298 13.33 -21.10 12.75
CA GLU A 298 13.66 -22.52 12.59
C GLU A 298 13.53 -22.94 11.13
N GLU A 299 14.65 -23.36 10.51
CA GLU A 299 14.69 -23.74 9.10
C GLU A 299 13.65 -24.82 8.72
N LYS A 300 13.35 -25.75 9.64
CA LYS A 300 12.34 -26.81 9.46
C LYS A 300 10.91 -26.29 9.25
N GLN A 301 10.62 -25.06 9.68
CA GLN A 301 9.32 -24.41 9.52
C GLN A 301 9.25 -23.53 8.26
N SER A 302 10.37 -23.39 7.55
CA SER A 302 10.46 -22.69 6.28
C SER A 302 9.68 -23.41 5.19
N LEU A 303 9.22 -22.67 4.20
CA LEU A 303 8.45 -23.23 3.09
C LEU A 303 8.86 -22.58 1.78
N ASN A 304 8.88 -23.38 0.71
CA ASN A 304 9.10 -22.92 -0.64
C ASN A 304 7.95 -23.42 -1.52
N ILE A 305 7.33 -22.52 -2.29
CA ILE A 305 6.29 -22.85 -3.24
C ILE A 305 6.60 -22.15 -4.56
N VAL A 306 6.60 -22.92 -5.65
CA VAL A 306 6.71 -22.37 -7.01
C VAL A 306 5.33 -22.46 -7.65
N PHE A 307 4.78 -21.31 -8.03
CA PHE A 307 3.62 -21.23 -8.91
C PHE A 307 4.11 -21.08 -10.34
N ALA A 308 4.34 -22.22 -10.99
CA ALA A 308 4.86 -22.26 -12.36
C ALA A 308 3.88 -21.67 -13.37
N ARG A 309 4.43 -20.94 -14.33
CA ARG A 309 3.72 -20.42 -15.49
C ARG A 309 2.99 -21.54 -16.24
N ARG A 310 1.80 -21.24 -16.75
CA ARG A 310 0.94 -22.15 -17.53
C ARG A 310 0.82 -21.80 -19.01
N THR A 311 1.16 -20.57 -19.41
CA THR A 311 1.16 -20.12 -20.81
C THR A 311 2.22 -19.04 -21.01
N ASP A 312 2.87 -18.99 -22.17
CA ASP A 312 3.75 -17.88 -22.54
C ASP A 312 2.99 -16.77 -23.31
N VAL A 313 1.67 -16.91 -23.45
CA VAL A 313 0.81 -15.90 -24.06
C VAL A 313 0.28 -14.96 -22.98
N MET A 314 0.79 -13.73 -23.01
CA MET A 314 0.32 -12.65 -22.14
C MET A 314 -0.86 -11.91 -22.77
N ALA A 315 -1.77 -11.40 -21.92
CA ALA A 315 -2.84 -10.54 -22.37
C ALA A 315 -2.30 -9.27 -23.04
N SER A 316 -3.06 -8.71 -23.98
CA SER A 316 -2.71 -7.40 -24.55
C SER A 316 -2.74 -6.34 -23.45
N PRO A 317 -1.71 -5.50 -23.31
CA PRO A 317 -1.66 -4.52 -22.23
C PRO A 317 -2.79 -3.51 -22.41
N PRO A 318 -3.27 -2.95 -21.30
CA PRO A 318 -4.24 -1.86 -21.36
C PRO A 318 -3.60 -0.64 -22.02
N LYS A 319 -4.42 0.12 -22.74
CA LYS A 319 -3.98 1.34 -23.44
C LYS A 319 -4.43 2.56 -22.67
N ILE A 320 -3.57 3.57 -22.62
CA ILE A 320 -3.95 4.89 -22.11
C ILE A 320 -4.95 5.50 -23.10
N ILE A 321 -6.11 5.90 -22.61
CA ILE A 321 -7.13 6.58 -23.39
C ILE A 321 -7.37 8.00 -22.90
N LYS A 322 -8.05 8.77 -23.75
CA LYS A 322 -8.60 10.08 -23.39
C LYS A 322 -9.82 9.91 -22.48
N HIS A 323 -10.18 10.97 -21.78
CA HIS A 323 -11.40 10.98 -20.98
C HIS A 323 -12.64 10.95 -21.87
N HIS A 324 -13.64 10.16 -21.48
CA HIS A 324 -14.94 10.22 -22.13
C HIS A 324 -15.68 11.51 -21.69
N PRO A 325 -16.24 12.32 -22.61
CA PRO A 325 -16.88 13.59 -22.29
C PRO A 325 -17.92 13.52 -21.17
N ALA A 326 -18.80 12.51 -21.20
CA ALA A 326 -19.84 12.34 -20.19
C ALA A 326 -19.31 11.93 -18.79
N SER A 327 -18.02 11.67 -18.65
CA SER A 327 -17.40 11.25 -17.38
C SER A 327 -16.55 12.33 -16.72
N VAL A 328 -16.37 13.48 -17.37
CA VAL A 328 -15.48 14.53 -16.86
C VAL A 328 -16.20 15.48 -15.92
N ASP A 329 -15.50 15.88 -14.87
CA ASP A 329 -15.94 16.95 -13.98
C ASP A 329 -15.34 18.30 -14.41
N LEU A 330 -15.86 19.37 -13.82
CA LEU A 330 -15.45 20.75 -14.12
C LEU A 330 -13.96 21.00 -13.83
N GLU A 331 -13.43 20.43 -12.75
CA GLU A 331 -12.04 20.65 -12.33
C GLU A 331 -11.05 19.97 -13.28
N LEU A 332 -11.41 18.79 -13.78
CA LEU A 332 -10.67 18.08 -14.82
C LEU A 332 -10.67 18.88 -16.13
N ILE A 333 -11.82 19.42 -16.56
CA ILE A 333 -11.89 20.26 -17.76
C ILE A 333 -10.98 21.48 -17.60
N LYS A 334 -11.04 22.16 -16.45
CA LYS A 334 -10.20 23.33 -16.15
C LYS A 334 -8.72 22.98 -16.21
N ARG A 335 -8.32 21.85 -15.62
CA ARG A 335 -6.94 21.36 -15.65
C ARG A 335 -6.47 21.02 -17.06
N LEU A 336 -7.32 20.32 -17.83
CA LEU A 336 -7.00 19.95 -19.22
C LEU A 336 -6.88 21.19 -20.10
N ALA A 337 -7.77 22.17 -19.94
CA ALA A 337 -7.72 23.43 -20.68
C ALA A 337 -6.45 24.23 -20.35
N ALA A 338 -6.10 24.36 -19.07
CA ALA A 338 -4.89 25.07 -18.62
C ALA A 338 -3.58 24.37 -19.05
N ALA A 339 -3.57 23.04 -19.09
CA ALA A 339 -2.41 22.26 -19.51
C ALA A 339 -2.31 22.07 -21.04
N SER A 340 -3.35 22.43 -21.79
CA SER A 340 -3.40 22.22 -23.24
C SER A 340 -2.39 23.09 -23.97
N LYS A 341 -1.75 22.52 -24.99
CA LYS A 341 -0.89 23.24 -25.94
C LYS A 341 -1.58 23.46 -27.29
N ASP A 342 -2.87 23.13 -27.38
CA ASP A 342 -3.63 23.29 -28.61
C ASP A 342 -3.90 24.75 -28.91
N ALA A 343 -3.68 25.15 -30.16
CA ALA A 343 -3.87 26.53 -30.61
C ALA A 343 -5.35 26.95 -30.66
N THR A 344 -6.29 26.00 -30.69
CA THR A 344 -7.72 26.26 -30.86
C THR A 344 -8.57 25.38 -29.95
N LEU A 345 -9.71 25.90 -29.49
CA LEU A 345 -10.69 25.17 -28.68
C LEU A 345 -11.22 23.95 -29.42
N LEU A 346 -11.39 24.07 -30.73
CA LEU A 346 -11.83 22.98 -31.58
C LEU A 346 -10.80 21.83 -31.65
N ALA A 347 -9.50 22.16 -31.70
CA ALA A 347 -8.45 21.16 -31.60
C ALA A 347 -8.43 20.53 -30.20
N PHE A 348 -8.60 21.34 -29.16
CA PHE A 348 -8.63 20.86 -27.77
C PHE A 348 -9.75 19.86 -27.51
N LEU A 349 -10.98 20.13 -27.96
CA LEU A 349 -12.11 19.22 -27.74
C LEU A 349 -11.89 17.88 -28.45
N SER A 350 -11.44 17.89 -29.71
CA SER A 350 -11.19 16.66 -30.46
C SER A 350 -9.95 15.87 -29.96
N LYS A 351 -8.94 16.56 -29.43
CA LYS A 351 -7.71 15.91 -28.96
C LYS A 351 -7.73 15.49 -27.50
N SER A 352 -8.49 16.17 -26.64
CA SER A 352 -8.49 15.91 -25.19
C SER A 352 -9.53 14.89 -24.76
N PHE A 353 -10.61 14.74 -25.52
CA PHE A 353 -11.70 13.83 -25.18
C PHE A 353 -11.83 12.67 -26.17
N ALA A 354 -12.26 11.52 -25.66
CA ALA A 354 -12.60 10.36 -26.47
C ALA A 354 -13.94 10.58 -27.18
N CYS A 355 -14.16 9.93 -28.32
CA CYS A 355 -15.43 9.97 -29.06
C CYS A 355 -15.89 11.37 -29.53
N VAL A 356 -14.99 12.37 -29.55
CA VAL A 356 -15.27 13.73 -30.05
C VAL A 356 -14.55 13.95 -31.36
N SER A 357 -15.31 14.03 -32.46
CA SER A 357 -14.77 14.37 -33.78
C SER A 357 -14.57 15.89 -33.92
N ARG A 358 -13.89 16.31 -34.99
CA ARG A 358 -13.70 17.73 -35.29
C ARG A 358 -15.03 18.43 -35.59
N GLU A 359 -15.92 17.72 -36.28
CA GLU A 359 -17.26 18.18 -36.64
C GLU A 359 -18.15 18.30 -35.39
N LEU A 360 -18.11 17.31 -34.49
CA LEU A 360 -18.84 17.38 -33.23
C LEU A 360 -18.30 18.48 -32.32
N SER A 361 -16.98 18.71 -32.32
CA SER A 361 -16.36 19.82 -31.58
C SER A 361 -16.92 21.17 -32.02
N GLY A 362 -17.03 21.40 -33.33
CA GLY A 362 -17.64 22.63 -33.87
C GLY A 362 -19.08 22.81 -33.39
N ARG A 363 -19.90 21.76 -33.51
CA ARG A 363 -21.30 21.78 -33.06
C ARG A 363 -21.44 22.05 -31.55
N ILE A 364 -20.55 21.50 -30.73
CA ILE A 364 -20.53 21.76 -29.28
C ILE A 364 -20.20 23.22 -29.01
N LEU A 365 -19.21 23.78 -29.71
CA LEU A 365 -18.80 25.18 -29.54
C LEU A 365 -19.89 26.16 -29.98
N ASP A 366 -20.62 25.85 -31.05
CA ASP A 366 -21.77 26.63 -31.50
C ASP A 366 -22.89 26.62 -30.43
N GLU A 367 -23.13 25.46 -29.80
CA GLU A 367 -24.16 25.28 -28.76
C GLU A 367 -23.78 25.91 -27.41
N MET A 368 -22.49 26.19 -27.18
CA MET A 368 -22.03 26.84 -25.95
C MET A 368 -22.71 28.20 -25.73
N GLN A 369 -22.93 28.97 -26.79
CA GLN A 369 -23.58 30.30 -26.74
C GLN A 369 -23.08 31.19 -25.59
N ALA A 370 -21.79 31.07 -25.26
CA ALA A 370 -21.15 31.70 -24.10
C ALA A 370 -20.01 32.63 -24.50
N GLY A 371 -20.09 33.23 -25.70
CA GLY A 371 -19.06 34.11 -26.25
C GLY A 371 -17.74 33.39 -26.51
N VAL A 372 -17.78 32.11 -26.91
CA VAL A 372 -16.60 31.34 -27.31
C VAL A 372 -16.50 31.30 -28.84
N SER A 373 -15.27 31.28 -29.35
CA SER A 373 -14.97 31.06 -30.77
C SER A 373 -14.09 29.81 -30.92
N ALA A 374 -14.24 29.11 -32.04
CA ALA A 374 -13.47 27.91 -32.33
C ALA A 374 -11.96 28.14 -32.31
N ASP A 375 -11.51 29.35 -32.67
CA ASP A 375 -10.11 29.75 -32.75
C ASP A 375 -9.52 30.26 -31.43
N MET A 376 -10.35 30.42 -30.39
CA MET A 376 -9.85 30.77 -29.05
C MET A 376 -8.94 29.67 -28.53
N THR A 377 -8.01 30.04 -27.67
CA THR A 377 -7.16 29.07 -26.98
C THR A 377 -7.90 28.49 -25.76
N PRO A 378 -7.64 27.23 -25.37
CA PRO A 378 -8.28 26.62 -24.20
C PRO A 378 -8.01 27.36 -22.88
N ALA A 379 -6.84 27.99 -22.75
CA ALA A 379 -6.45 28.74 -21.56
C ALA A 379 -7.26 30.03 -21.35
N GLU A 380 -7.93 30.53 -22.39
CA GLU A 380 -8.77 31.73 -22.32
C GLU A 380 -10.18 31.46 -21.79
N LEU A 381 -10.55 30.19 -21.55
CA LEU A 381 -11.86 29.84 -21.00
C LEU A 381 -12.00 30.34 -19.55
N GLY A 382 -12.92 31.27 -19.35
CA GLY A 382 -13.34 31.71 -18.01
C GLY A 382 -14.29 30.72 -17.33
N ASP A 383 -14.51 30.89 -16.03
CA ASP A 383 -15.30 29.95 -15.23
C ASP A 383 -16.72 29.74 -15.76
N LYS A 384 -17.39 30.78 -16.28
CA LYS A 384 -18.72 30.67 -16.89
C LYS A 384 -18.72 29.76 -18.11
N GLN A 385 -17.70 29.87 -18.96
CA GLN A 385 -17.58 29.09 -20.19
C GLN A 385 -17.21 27.64 -19.87
N LEU A 386 -16.37 27.42 -18.85
CA LEU A 386 -16.04 26.08 -18.34
C LEU A 386 -17.28 25.37 -17.78
N VAL A 387 -18.10 26.06 -16.99
CA VAL A 387 -19.36 25.50 -16.46
C VAL A 387 -20.31 25.13 -17.59
N ARG A 388 -20.46 26.01 -18.60
CA ARG A 388 -21.31 25.74 -19.75
C ARG A 388 -20.80 24.57 -20.59
N LEU A 389 -19.50 24.50 -20.83
CA LEU A 389 -18.87 23.36 -21.51
C LEU A 389 -19.14 22.07 -20.74
N HIS A 390 -18.92 22.06 -19.43
CA HIS A 390 -19.21 20.91 -18.58
C HIS A 390 -20.67 20.44 -18.72
N GLN A 391 -21.65 21.34 -18.61
CA GLN A 391 -23.07 21.00 -18.80
C GLN A 391 -23.31 20.32 -20.15
N LEU A 392 -22.78 20.90 -21.23
CA LEU A 392 -22.94 20.36 -22.57
C LEU A 392 -22.27 18.99 -22.74
N LEU A 393 -21.11 18.74 -22.13
CA LEU A 393 -20.46 17.43 -22.19
C LEU A 393 -21.26 16.33 -21.47
N HIS A 394 -22.21 16.69 -20.59
CA HIS A 394 -23.13 15.74 -19.94
C HIS A 394 -24.48 15.62 -20.68
N GLU A 395 -24.93 16.67 -21.36
CA GLU A 395 -26.19 16.69 -22.11
C GLU A 395 -26.07 16.09 -23.52
N VAL A 396 -24.91 16.27 -24.17
CA VAL A 396 -24.67 15.78 -25.53
C VAL A 396 -24.55 14.26 -25.52
N LYS A 397 -25.19 13.61 -26.50
CA LYS A 397 -25.10 12.16 -26.69
C LYS A 397 -23.80 11.79 -27.40
N PHE A 398 -22.90 11.12 -26.67
CA PHE A 398 -21.65 10.57 -27.21
C PHE A 398 -21.79 9.06 -27.49
N PRO A 399 -21.05 8.53 -28.49
CA PRO A 399 -20.89 7.09 -28.66
C PRO A 399 -20.20 6.43 -27.47
N ASP A 400 -20.56 5.17 -27.18
CA ASP A 400 -19.90 4.38 -26.14
C ASP A 400 -18.39 4.24 -26.39
N PRO A 401 -17.56 4.27 -25.34
CA PRO A 401 -16.12 4.07 -25.48
C PRO A 401 -15.81 2.65 -25.96
N SER A 402 -14.87 2.51 -26.89
CA SER A 402 -14.41 1.20 -27.39
C SER A 402 -13.76 0.38 -26.28
N GLY A 403 -14.03 -0.92 -26.15
CA GLY A 403 -13.39 -1.80 -25.15
C GLY A 403 -11.92 -2.17 -25.43
N ASN A 404 -11.34 -1.77 -26.57
CA ASN A 404 -10.00 -2.18 -27.02
C ASN A 404 -8.83 -1.64 -26.18
N HIS A 405 -9.12 -0.81 -25.18
CA HIS A 405 -8.15 -0.28 -24.23
C HIS A 405 -8.07 -1.10 -22.93
N LEU A 406 -8.96 -2.07 -22.75
CA LEU A 406 -8.98 -2.97 -21.61
C LEU A 406 -8.11 -4.21 -21.88
N SER A 407 -7.61 -4.80 -20.81
CA SER A 407 -6.86 -6.07 -20.79
C SER A 407 -7.72 -7.14 -20.13
N PRO A 408 -8.41 -8.01 -20.90
CA PRO A 408 -9.20 -9.11 -20.36
C PRO A 408 -8.30 -10.24 -19.83
N ALA A 409 -8.79 -10.98 -18.83
CA ALA A 409 -8.08 -12.13 -18.25
C ALA A 409 -8.04 -13.36 -19.19
N GLY A 410 -8.84 -13.37 -20.26
CA GLY A 410 -8.84 -14.40 -21.30
C GLY A 410 -10.07 -14.30 -22.21
N GLY A 411 -9.86 -14.55 -23.51
CA GLY A 411 -10.90 -14.74 -24.54
C GLY A 411 -11.31 -13.49 -25.35
N THR A 412 -10.71 -13.34 -26.53
CA THR A 412 -11.47 -13.37 -27.80
C THR A 412 -10.80 -14.35 -28.72
#